data_AF-A0A226X0C8-F1
#
_entry.id   AF-A0A226X0C8-F1
#
_cell.length_a   1.000
_cell.length_b   1.000
_cell.length_c   1.000
_cell.angle_alpha   90.00
_cell.angle_beta   90.00
_cell.angle_gamma   90.00
#
_symmetry.space_group_name_H-M   'P 1'
#
loop_
_entity.id
_entity.type
_entity.pdbx_description
1 polymer ?
#
loop_
_entity_poly.entity_id
_entity_poly.type
_entity_poly.pdbx_seq_one_letter_code
_entity_poly.pdbx_strand_id
1 'polypeptide(L)'
;MTPSGSPDTSASDAPATNTSFFNRIFLDGSGAGYYQFGANYANGFYPTATGLVRIYVTADASTNFNVDPTAILGSYAPNSETGYLTAEGLFMSTGPESSGLGGSRIFQQLSQGYQWGPNGVSAPLYDVTLTAEDVTGQPVSGVVGLDEAGGNGLTVVLGNDTTPMPAGAQTYRQTANVLVSHLVFNTAGKLKVFTSLEQTQAYYGGTIQTLSGYRYLVVSANNAYAEYNGAVYPAKLYSAGDVNDAMPSGYNRIAADFIVQQQQKTGLPH
;
A
#
# COMPACT_ATOMS: atom_id res chain seq x y z
N MET A 1 27.73 60.93 -3.90
CA MET A 1 26.77 60.45 -2.90
C MET A 1 25.55 59.97 -3.67
N THR A 2 25.01 58.76 -3.62
CA THR A 2 25.36 57.43 -3.12
C THR A 2 24.16 56.57 -3.62
N PRO A 3 24.34 55.27 -3.92
CA PRO A 3 23.39 54.49 -4.72
C PRO A 3 22.19 54.00 -3.90
N SER A 4 20.99 53.97 -4.50
CA SER A 4 19.84 53.24 -3.94
C SER A 4 19.87 51.79 -4.43
N GLY A 5 20.31 50.90 -3.55
CA GLY A 5 20.21 49.45 -3.73
C GLY A 5 18.81 48.94 -3.39
N SER A 6 18.35 47.96 -4.16
CA SER A 6 17.28 47.04 -3.80
C SER A 6 17.63 46.27 -2.52
N PRO A 7 16.64 45.86 -1.71
CA PRO A 7 16.72 44.61 -1.00
C PRO A 7 15.99 43.53 -1.83
N ASP A 8 16.77 42.58 -2.33
CA ASP A 8 16.31 41.22 -2.58
C ASP A 8 15.62 40.70 -1.32
N THR A 9 14.30 40.55 -1.35
CA THR A 9 13.61 39.62 -0.46
C THR A 9 13.74 38.24 -1.07
N SER A 10 14.84 37.57 -0.72
CA SER A 10 14.96 36.12 -0.77
C SER A 10 13.74 35.51 -0.07
N ALA A 11 12.90 34.84 -0.85
CA ALA A 11 11.89 33.95 -0.31
C ALA A 11 12.63 32.88 0.51
N SER A 12 12.52 33.00 1.82
CA SER A 12 12.99 32.01 2.78
C SER A 12 12.24 30.71 2.51
N ASP A 13 12.92 29.71 1.93
CA ASP A 13 12.55 28.29 1.95
C ASP A 13 12.53 27.80 3.40
N ALA A 14 11.52 28.22 4.16
CA ALA A 14 11.13 27.50 5.37
C ALA A 14 10.50 26.19 4.89
N PRO A 15 11.01 25.01 5.28
CA PRO A 15 10.37 23.74 4.94
C PRO A 15 8.93 23.82 5.42
N ALA A 16 7.97 23.68 4.50
CA ALA A 16 6.56 23.66 4.85
C ALA A 16 6.39 22.58 5.94
N THR A 17 5.80 22.92 7.09
CA THR A 17 5.59 22.00 8.21
C THR A 17 4.99 20.64 7.81
N ASN A 18 4.29 20.59 6.67
CA ASN A 18 3.73 19.40 6.05
C ASN A 18 4.77 18.39 5.51
N THR A 19 5.91 18.84 4.96
CA THR A 19 6.99 17.93 4.51
C THR A 19 7.68 17.26 5.70
N SER A 20 7.62 17.86 6.89
CA SER A 20 8.32 17.34 8.07
C SER A 20 7.80 15.98 8.54
N PHE A 21 6.48 15.75 8.58
CA PHE A 21 5.93 14.46 9.01
C PHE A 21 6.22 13.36 8.00
N PHE A 22 5.94 13.63 6.72
CA PHE A 22 6.18 12.69 5.63
C PHE A 22 7.66 12.29 5.55
N ASN A 23 8.59 13.26 5.53
CA ASN A 23 10.02 12.98 5.44
C ASN A 23 10.56 12.27 6.69
N ARG A 24 10.02 12.57 7.89
CA ARG A 24 10.38 11.85 9.12
C ARG A 24 10.07 10.36 9.06
N ILE A 25 9.19 9.91 8.17
CA ILE A 25 8.85 8.51 7.97
C ILE A 25 9.59 7.97 6.74
N PHE A 26 9.44 8.61 5.59
CA PHE A 26 9.82 8.02 4.30
C PHE A 26 11.20 8.42 3.78
N LEU A 27 11.83 9.50 4.25
CA LEU A 27 13.08 9.98 3.67
C LEU A 27 14.22 9.00 3.93
N ASP A 28 14.95 8.64 2.87
CA ASP A 28 16.08 7.73 2.98
C ASP A 28 17.21 8.35 3.84
N GLY A 29 17.87 7.51 4.63
CA GLY A 29 18.94 7.90 5.54
C GLY A 29 18.50 8.66 6.81
N SER A 30 17.44 9.47 6.78
CA SER A 30 17.07 10.35 7.90
C SER A 30 15.66 10.10 8.47
N GLY A 31 14.78 9.43 7.74
CA GLY A 31 13.48 9.00 8.23
C GLY A 31 13.57 7.78 9.16
N ALA A 32 12.55 7.62 9.99
CA ALA A 32 12.35 6.42 10.83
C ALA A 32 12.14 5.15 9.99
N GLY A 33 11.77 5.32 8.72
CA GLY A 33 11.51 4.28 7.74
C GLY A 33 10.05 3.82 7.77
N TYR A 34 9.58 3.31 6.63
CA TYR A 34 8.27 2.72 6.48
C TYR A 34 8.41 1.33 5.87
N TYR A 35 8.07 0.30 6.62
CA TYR A 35 8.23 -1.08 6.20
C TYR A 35 6.91 -1.83 6.30
N GLN A 36 6.57 -2.61 5.30
CA GLN A 36 5.39 -3.47 5.29
C GLN A 36 5.80 -4.93 5.13
N PHE A 37 5.11 -5.81 5.84
CA PHE A 37 5.31 -7.24 5.69
C PHE A 37 4.41 -7.81 4.60
N GLY A 38 4.83 -8.92 4.01
CA GLY A 38 4.05 -9.68 3.06
C GLY A 38 4.38 -11.17 3.15
N ALA A 39 3.49 -11.99 2.59
CA ALA A 39 3.67 -13.43 2.55
C ALA A 39 3.18 -14.04 1.24
N ASN A 40 3.84 -15.12 0.82
CA ASN A 40 3.38 -15.95 -0.28
C ASN A 40 2.63 -17.17 0.27
N TYR A 41 1.57 -17.57 -0.42
CA TYR A 41 0.76 -18.74 -0.08
C TYR A 41 0.70 -19.67 -1.30
N ALA A 42 0.94 -20.96 -1.11
CA ALA A 42 0.86 -21.94 -2.20
C ALA A 42 -0.56 -22.47 -2.39
N ASN A 43 -1.18 -23.00 -1.32
CA ASN A 43 -2.57 -23.48 -1.27
C ASN A 43 -2.92 -23.73 0.22
N GLY A 44 -3.45 -22.74 0.92
CA GLY A 44 -3.84 -22.90 2.32
C GLY A 44 -3.65 -21.64 3.16
N PHE A 45 -3.81 -21.81 4.47
CA PHE A 45 -3.74 -20.72 5.45
C PHE A 45 -2.31 -20.37 5.89
N TYR A 46 -1.36 -21.29 5.70
CA TYR A 46 0.01 -21.13 6.14
C TYR A 46 0.89 -20.52 5.04
N PRO A 47 1.69 -19.49 5.36
CA PRO A 47 2.60 -18.88 4.40
C PRO A 47 3.76 -19.83 4.06
N THR A 48 4.15 -19.86 2.80
CA THR A 48 5.33 -20.62 2.30
C THR A 48 6.57 -19.75 2.14
N ALA A 49 6.39 -18.42 2.17
CA ALA A 49 7.47 -17.46 2.30
C ALA A 49 6.95 -16.19 2.98
N THR A 50 7.83 -15.47 3.67
CA THR A 50 7.55 -14.13 4.21
C THR A 50 8.63 -13.16 3.79
N GLY A 51 8.27 -11.88 3.74
CA GLY A 51 9.18 -10.82 3.38
C GLY A 51 8.81 -9.48 3.98
N LEU A 52 9.73 -8.55 3.79
CA LEU A 52 9.64 -7.16 4.19
C LEU A 52 9.79 -6.30 2.93
N VAL A 53 9.03 -5.22 2.84
CA VAL A 53 9.20 -4.21 1.82
C VAL A 53 9.44 -2.87 2.50
N ARG A 54 10.59 -2.27 2.23
CA ARG A 54 10.87 -0.89 2.59
C ARG A 54 10.28 0.04 1.54
N ILE A 55 9.53 1.05 1.96
CA ILE A 55 8.99 2.11 1.11
C ILE A 55 9.63 3.43 1.54
N TYR A 56 10.19 4.18 0.59
CA TYR A 56 10.94 5.39 0.90
C TYR A 56 10.98 6.41 -0.24
N VAL A 57 11.41 7.63 0.06
CA VAL A 57 11.74 8.69 -0.90
C VAL A 57 13.20 9.08 -0.76
N THR A 58 13.84 9.51 -1.84
CA THR A 58 15.28 9.86 -1.84
C THR A 58 15.55 11.34 -1.61
N ALA A 59 14.50 12.18 -1.67
CA ALA A 59 14.56 13.61 -1.48
C ALA A 59 13.18 14.16 -1.09
N ASP A 60 13.15 15.31 -0.43
CA ASP A 60 11.91 15.99 0.01
C ASP A 60 10.94 16.26 -1.15
N ALA A 61 11.47 16.55 -2.34
CA ALA A 61 10.69 16.83 -3.55
C ALA A 61 10.37 15.57 -4.39
N SER A 62 10.58 14.36 -3.85
CA SER A 62 10.31 13.13 -4.60
C SER A 62 8.83 13.01 -4.94
N THR A 63 8.56 12.72 -6.20
CA THR A 63 7.20 12.54 -6.73
C THR A 63 6.80 11.07 -6.85
N ASN A 64 7.68 10.14 -6.46
CA ASN A 64 7.43 8.70 -6.52
C ASN A 64 8.01 8.04 -5.27
N PHE A 65 7.39 6.94 -4.84
CA PHE A 65 7.99 6.05 -3.85
C PHE A 65 9.00 5.12 -4.52
N ASN A 66 10.09 4.83 -3.80
CA ASN A 66 10.96 3.71 -4.07
C ASN A 66 10.56 2.55 -3.16
N VAL A 67 10.70 1.33 -3.68
CA VAL A 67 10.41 0.10 -2.95
C VAL A 67 11.64 -0.80 -2.98
N ASP A 68 12.00 -1.35 -1.81
CA ASP A 68 13.13 -2.27 -1.66
C ASP A 68 12.68 -3.51 -0.88
N PRO A 69 12.37 -4.62 -1.58
CA PRO A 69 11.89 -5.83 -0.94
C PRO A 69 13.02 -6.76 -0.51
N THR A 70 12.83 -7.43 0.62
CA THR A 70 13.75 -8.41 1.18
C THR A 70 12.98 -9.65 1.62
N ALA A 71 13.47 -10.83 1.22
CA ALA A 71 12.95 -12.10 1.73
C ALA A 71 13.41 -12.32 3.17
N ILE A 72 12.52 -12.78 4.04
CA ILE A 72 12.84 -13.15 5.43
C ILE A 72 12.92 -14.67 5.56
N LEU A 73 11.86 -15.36 5.14
CA LEU A 73 11.76 -16.82 5.13
C LEU A 73 11.29 -17.28 3.75
N GLY A 74 11.92 -18.32 3.20
CA GLY A 74 11.54 -18.89 1.91
C GLY A 74 11.82 -17.96 0.71
N SER A 75 11.28 -18.34 -0.46
CA SER A 75 11.38 -17.53 -1.69
C SER A 75 10.22 -16.54 -1.78
N TYR A 76 10.47 -15.32 -1.29
CA TYR A 76 9.49 -14.24 -1.32
C TYR A 76 9.59 -13.42 -2.61
N ALA A 77 8.44 -13.18 -3.23
CA ALA A 77 8.31 -12.36 -4.43
C ALA A 77 7.12 -11.40 -4.23
N PRO A 78 7.37 -10.12 -3.91
CA PRO A 78 6.31 -9.18 -3.56
C PRO A 78 5.54 -8.65 -4.78
N ASN A 79 6.15 -8.76 -5.97
CA ASN A 79 5.69 -8.02 -7.14
C ASN A 79 4.43 -8.67 -7.70
N SER A 80 3.33 -7.93 -7.59
CA SER A 80 2.11 -8.15 -8.33
C SER A 80 1.95 -7.04 -9.36
N GLU A 81 1.28 -7.36 -10.45
CA GLU A 81 0.86 -6.36 -11.43
C GLU A 81 -0.62 -6.06 -11.18
N THR A 82 -0.90 -4.81 -10.85
CA THR A 82 -2.22 -4.32 -10.45
C THR A 82 -2.71 -3.30 -11.47
N GLY A 83 -3.91 -3.53 -11.98
CA GLY A 83 -4.59 -2.60 -12.88
C GLY A 83 -5.52 -1.67 -12.09
N TYR A 84 -5.41 -0.37 -12.36
CA TYR A 84 -6.30 0.67 -11.87
C TYR A 84 -7.11 1.22 -13.04
N LEU A 85 -8.39 0.87 -13.10
CA LEU A 85 -9.31 1.35 -14.12
C LEU A 85 -10.08 2.57 -13.61
N THR A 86 -9.83 3.72 -14.21
CA THR A 86 -10.44 5.02 -13.86
C THR A 86 -11.20 5.57 -15.06
N ALA A 87 -11.89 6.71 -14.88
CA ALA A 87 -12.51 7.43 -16.00
C ALA A 87 -11.49 7.94 -17.05
N GLU A 88 -10.22 8.07 -16.69
CA GLU A 88 -9.14 8.49 -17.60
C GLU A 88 -8.61 7.32 -18.45
N GLY A 89 -8.71 6.09 -17.95
CA GLY A 89 -8.15 4.91 -18.61
C GLY A 89 -7.73 3.82 -17.64
N LEU A 90 -7.00 2.84 -18.17
CA LEU A 90 -6.36 1.78 -17.38
C LEU A 90 -4.89 2.12 -17.14
N PHE A 91 -4.48 2.07 -15.87
CA PHE A 91 -3.11 2.33 -15.44
C PHE A 91 -2.57 1.09 -14.74
N MET A 92 -1.46 0.56 -15.23
CA MET A 92 -0.80 -0.60 -14.64
C MET A 92 0.25 -0.14 -13.64
N SER A 93 0.26 -0.75 -12.46
CA SER A 93 1.29 -0.56 -11.45
C SER A 93 1.92 -1.90 -11.11
N THR A 94 3.24 -1.93 -11.02
CA THR A 94 3.98 -3.11 -10.57
C THR A 94 4.59 -2.81 -9.21
N GLY A 95 4.21 -3.61 -8.21
CA GLY A 95 4.71 -3.39 -6.87
C GLY A 95 4.26 -4.45 -5.87
N PRO A 96 4.64 -4.27 -4.60
CA PRO A 96 4.15 -5.07 -3.50
C PRO A 96 2.62 -5.12 -3.50
N GLU A 97 2.06 -6.33 -3.50
CA GLU A 97 0.60 -6.55 -3.51
C GLU A 97 -0.12 -5.83 -2.36
N SER A 98 0.55 -5.64 -1.23
CA SER A 98 -0.03 -5.05 -0.02
C SER A 98 -0.23 -3.52 -0.12
N SER A 99 0.71 -2.76 -0.70
CA SER A 99 0.62 -1.28 -0.72
C SER A 99 0.13 -0.68 -2.03
N GLY A 100 0.35 -1.34 -3.18
CA GLY A 100 0.15 -0.69 -4.48
C GLY A 100 1.05 0.54 -4.73
N LEU A 101 2.01 0.83 -3.83
CA LEU A 101 2.88 2.01 -3.89
C LEU A 101 4.08 1.80 -4.82
N GLY A 102 4.43 0.56 -5.18
CA GLY A 102 5.41 0.30 -6.24
C GLY A 102 4.83 0.75 -7.58
N GLY A 103 5.48 1.71 -8.24
CA GLY A 103 4.96 2.33 -9.47
C GLY A 103 3.93 3.44 -9.27
N SER A 104 3.81 3.98 -8.05
CA SER A 104 2.90 5.09 -7.74
C SER A 104 3.55 6.47 -7.86
N ARG A 105 2.69 7.48 -8.02
CA ARG A 105 3.01 8.90 -7.98
C ARG A 105 2.46 9.53 -6.71
N ILE A 106 3.29 10.34 -6.05
CA ILE A 106 2.92 11.24 -4.97
C ILE A 106 2.45 12.56 -5.60
N PHE A 107 1.19 12.91 -5.36
CA PHE A 107 0.61 14.17 -5.82
C PHE A 107 0.84 15.30 -4.81
N GLN A 108 0.72 14.96 -3.53
CA GLN A 108 0.88 15.92 -2.45
C GLN A 108 1.37 15.22 -1.18
N GLN A 109 2.32 15.82 -0.49
CA GLN A 109 2.66 15.46 0.89
C GLN A 109 1.78 16.28 1.83
N LEU A 110 1.13 15.62 2.78
CA LEU A 110 0.19 16.21 3.73
C LEU A 110 0.80 16.21 5.14
N SER A 111 0.26 17.03 6.03
CA SER A 111 0.71 17.15 7.43
C SER A 111 0.70 15.84 8.21
N GLN A 112 -0.16 14.89 7.82
CA GLN A 112 -0.29 13.58 8.46
C GLN A 112 -0.33 12.43 7.43
N GLY A 113 0.19 12.64 6.23
CA GLY A 113 0.08 11.61 5.18
C GLY A 113 0.43 12.10 3.79
N TYR A 114 -0.29 11.59 2.78
CA TYR A 114 0.03 11.85 1.38
C TYR A 114 -1.14 11.54 0.45
N GLN A 115 -1.17 12.19 -0.70
CA GLN A 115 -2.07 11.84 -1.81
C GLN A 115 -1.30 11.07 -2.87
N TRP A 116 -1.88 9.99 -3.36
CA TRP A 116 -1.23 9.15 -4.38
C TRP A 116 -2.20 8.55 -5.40
N GLY A 117 -1.62 8.09 -6.50
CA GLY A 117 -2.27 7.27 -7.53
C GLY A 117 -1.21 6.52 -8.35
N PRO A 118 -1.61 5.56 -9.20
CA PRO A 118 -0.68 4.89 -10.11
C PRO A 118 -0.05 5.89 -11.08
N ASN A 119 1.18 5.61 -11.54
CA ASN A 119 1.82 6.49 -12.51
C ASN A 119 0.99 6.67 -13.79
N GLY A 120 0.98 7.89 -14.33
CA GLY A 120 0.26 8.26 -15.55
C GLY A 120 -1.12 8.87 -15.34
N VAL A 121 -1.74 8.70 -14.16
CA VAL A 121 -3.01 9.39 -13.83
C VAL A 121 -2.82 10.89 -13.67
N SER A 122 -3.87 11.65 -13.99
CA SER A 122 -3.86 13.12 -13.91
C SER A 122 -4.18 13.66 -12.51
N ALA A 123 -4.91 12.88 -11.69
CA ALA A 123 -5.35 13.24 -10.35
C ALA A 123 -5.09 12.11 -9.34
N PRO A 124 -4.91 12.41 -8.04
CA PRO A 124 -4.74 11.38 -7.02
C PRO A 124 -6.00 10.51 -6.89
N LEU A 125 -5.80 9.21 -6.67
CA LEU A 125 -6.90 8.28 -6.39
C LEU A 125 -7.23 8.21 -4.90
N TYR A 126 -6.23 8.44 -4.05
CA TYR A 126 -6.36 8.30 -2.61
C TYR A 126 -5.74 9.49 -1.86
N ASP A 127 -6.40 9.89 -0.78
CA ASP A 127 -5.84 10.70 0.29
C ASP A 127 -5.60 9.79 1.49
N VAL A 128 -4.33 9.56 1.82
CA VAL A 128 -3.91 8.66 2.88
C VAL A 128 -3.51 9.46 4.10
N THR A 129 -4.12 9.12 5.24
CA THR A 129 -3.66 9.53 6.57
C THR A 129 -2.86 8.41 7.22
N LEU A 130 -1.74 8.75 7.84
CA LEU A 130 -0.92 7.86 8.64
C LEU A 130 -1.02 8.26 10.11
N THR A 131 -1.43 7.30 10.94
CA THR A 131 -1.42 7.44 12.40
C THR A 131 -0.27 6.63 12.96
N ALA A 132 0.74 7.33 13.50
CA ALA A 132 1.84 6.69 14.21
C ALA A 132 1.42 6.32 15.63
N GLU A 133 1.60 5.06 15.99
CA GLU A 133 1.31 4.52 17.33
C GLU A 133 2.60 3.96 17.93
N ASP A 134 2.91 4.38 19.16
CA ASP A 134 4.02 3.81 19.93
C ASP A 134 3.60 2.44 20.49
N VAL A 135 4.35 1.42 20.10
CA VAL A 135 4.09 0.03 20.48
C VAL A 135 5.16 -0.52 21.41
N THR A 136 6.03 0.34 21.95
CA THR A 136 7.07 -0.03 22.91
C THR A 136 6.49 -0.83 24.08
N GLY A 137 7.08 -1.98 24.38
CA GLY A 137 6.67 -2.84 25.50
C GLY A 137 5.40 -3.65 25.25
N GLN A 138 4.65 -3.39 24.18
CA GLN A 138 3.54 -4.25 23.79
C GLN A 138 4.06 -5.61 23.29
N PRO A 139 3.33 -6.71 23.51
CA PRO A 139 3.71 -8.01 22.96
C PRO A 139 3.63 -8.00 21.43
N VAL A 140 4.57 -8.66 20.76
CA VAL A 140 4.62 -8.80 19.29
C VAL A 140 3.28 -9.27 18.73
N SER A 141 2.63 -10.26 19.34
CA SER A 141 1.32 -10.77 18.94
C SER A 141 0.23 -9.70 18.95
N GLY A 142 0.26 -8.79 19.93
CA GLY A 142 -0.65 -7.65 20.00
C GLY A 142 -0.41 -6.67 18.86
N VAL A 143 0.86 -6.40 18.54
CA VAL A 143 1.25 -5.44 17.50
C VAL A 143 0.97 -5.94 16.09
N VAL A 144 1.25 -7.22 15.80
CA VAL A 144 0.92 -7.80 14.48
C VAL A 144 -0.58 -8.02 14.30
N GLY A 145 -1.32 -8.17 15.41
CA GLY A 145 -2.79 -8.23 15.41
C GLY A 145 -3.48 -6.92 15.04
N LEU A 146 -2.76 -5.78 15.03
CA LEU A 146 -3.27 -4.48 14.59
C LEU A 146 -3.36 -4.36 13.05
N ASP A 147 -2.75 -5.27 12.29
CA ASP A 147 -2.81 -5.23 10.83
C ASP A 147 -4.14 -5.80 10.31
N GLU A 148 -5.05 -4.90 9.92
CA GLU A 148 -6.41 -5.22 9.51
C GLU A 148 -6.53 -5.68 8.04
N ALA A 149 -5.51 -5.45 7.21
CA ALA A 149 -5.56 -5.90 5.81
C ALA A 149 -5.43 -7.41 5.67
N GLY A 150 -4.86 -8.08 6.68
CA GLY A 150 -4.55 -9.51 6.65
C GLY A 150 -3.58 -9.88 5.53
N GLY A 151 -3.39 -11.19 5.30
CA GLY A 151 -2.60 -11.71 4.17
C GLY A 151 -1.09 -11.45 4.22
N ASN A 152 -0.56 -10.73 5.21
CA ASN A 152 0.87 -10.49 5.39
C ASN A 152 1.62 -11.66 6.08
N GLY A 153 0.90 -12.69 6.53
CA GLY A 153 1.43 -13.86 7.25
C GLY A 153 1.84 -13.63 8.71
N LEU A 154 1.91 -12.38 9.19
CA LEU A 154 2.45 -12.07 10.51
C LEU A 154 1.65 -12.70 11.65
N THR A 155 0.33 -12.57 11.66
CA THR A 155 -0.50 -13.17 12.71
C THR A 155 -0.43 -14.70 12.71
N VAL A 156 -0.18 -15.31 11.55
CA VAL A 156 -0.01 -16.77 11.43
C VAL A 156 1.31 -17.22 12.03
N VAL A 157 2.39 -16.48 11.79
CA VAL A 157 3.74 -16.81 12.27
C VAL A 157 3.94 -16.40 13.73
N LEU A 158 3.47 -15.20 14.11
CA LEU A 158 3.80 -14.53 15.37
C LEU A 158 2.59 -14.28 16.28
N GLY A 159 1.42 -14.84 15.96
CA GLY A 159 0.19 -14.63 16.74
C GLY A 159 0.26 -15.08 18.20
N ASN A 160 1.26 -15.88 18.57
CA ASN A 160 1.51 -16.32 19.94
C ASN A 160 2.79 -15.71 20.56
N ASP A 161 3.49 -14.83 19.86
CA ASP A 161 4.74 -14.23 20.35
C ASP A 161 4.46 -13.13 21.38
N THR A 162 4.79 -13.41 22.64
CA THR A 162 4.60 -12.48 23.76
C THR A 162 5.81 -11.60 24.05
N THR A 163 6.87 -11.71 23.24
CA THR A 163 8.09 -10.91 23.44
C THR A 163 7.74 -9.42 23.32
N PRO A 164 8.17 -8.56 24.28
CA PRO A 164 7.86 -7.15 24.22
C PRO A 164 8.61 -6.45 23.09
N MET A 165 7.94 -5.54 22.39
CA MET A 165 8.57 -4.68 21.40
C MET A 165 9.63 -3.76 22.04
N PRO A 166 10.74 -3.50 21.34
CA PRO A 166 11.82 -2.66 21.86
C PRO A 166 11.41 -1.18 21.96
N ALA A 167 12.19 -0.40 22.72
CA ALA A 167 12.00 1.03 22.86
C ALA A 167 12.07 1.77 21.52
N GLY A 168 11.11 2.67 21.28
CA GLY A 168 11.01 3.44 20.06
C GLY A 168 10.38 2.69 18.88
N ALA A 169 9.83 1.49 19.11
CA ALA A 169 9.05 0.77 18.11
C ALA A 169 7.73 1.51 17.80
N GLN A 170 7.44 1.68 16.52
CA GLN A 170 6.20 2.32 16.06
C GLN A 170 5.53 1.50 14.95
N THR A 171 4.20 1.51 14.96
CA THR A 171 3.38 1.11 13.82
C THR A 171 2.72 2.35 13.19
N TYR A 172 2.41 2.27 11.91
CA TYR A 172 1.77 3.30 11.11
C TYR A 172 0.47 2.73 10.54
N ARG A 173 -0.65 3.01 11.21
CA ARG A 173 -1.97 2.66 10.69
C ARG A 173 -2.36 3.62 9.58
N GLN A 174 -2.93 3.09 8.51
CA GLN A 174 -3.31 3.88 7.35
C GLN A 174 -4.83 3.96 7.24
N THR A 175 -5.31 5.11 6.81
CA THR A 175 -6.69 5.29 6.35
C THR A 175 -6.64 5.96 5.00
N ALA A 176 -7.21 5.34 3.97
CA ALA A 176 -7.29 5.91 2.64
C ALA A 176 -8.72 6.38 2.34
N ASN A 177 -8.87 7.67 2.11
CA ASN A 177 -10.08 8.23 1.53
C ASN A 177 -9.98 8.13 0.00
N VAL A 178 -10.96 7.52 -0.63
CA VAL A 178 -11.03 7.40 -2.08
C VAL A 178 -11.49 8.74 -2.66
N LEU A 179 -10.64 9.37 -3.47
CA LEU A 179 -10.93 10.67 -4.08
C LEU A 179 -11.67 10.54 -5.41
N VAL A 180 -11.39 9.46 -6.15
CA VAL A 180 -11.94 9.22 -7.48
C VAL A 180 -12.43 7.77 -7.56
N SER A 181 -13.65 7.56 -8.06
CA SER A 181 -14.16 6.20 -8.26
C SER A 181 -13.32 5.44 -9.29
N HIS A 182 -12.92 4.23 -8.97
CA HIS A 182 -12.08 3.39 -9.83
C HIS A 182 -12.21 1.91 -9.46
N LEU A 183 -11.72 1.03 -10.34
CA LEU A 183 -11.58 -0.39 -10.06
C LEU A 183 -10.11 -0.77 -9.89
N VAL A 184 -9.85 -1.69 -8.98
CA VAL A 184 -8.53 -2.29 -8.77
C VAL A 184 -8.61 -3.79 -9.00
N PHE A 185 -7.73 -4.36 -9.82
CA PHE A 185 -7.63 -5.80 -10.03
C PHE A 185 -6.17 -6.26 -10.13
N ASN A 186 -5.88 -7.48 -9.68
CA ASN A 186 -4.55 -8.10 -9.78
C ASN A 186 -4.51 -9.06 -10.99
N THR A 187 -3.52 -8.91 -11.88
CA THR A 187 -3.39 -9.75 -13.08
C THR A 187 -2.97 -11.20 -12.80
N ALA A 188 -2.48 -11.50 -11.59
CA ALA A 188 -2.27 -12.87 -11.14
C ALA A 188 -3.59 -13.59 -10.80
N GLY A 189 -4.65 -12.84 -10.49
CA GLY A 189 -5.95 -13.34 -10.03
C GLY A 189 -6.89 -13.84 -11.13
N LYS A 190 -6.39 -14.12 -12.34
CA LYS A 190 -7.22 -14.51 -13.49
C LYS A 190 -8.18 -15.65 -13.12
N LEU A 191 -9.48 -15.45 -13.38
CA LEU A 191 -10.46 -16.51 -13.24
C LEU A 191 -10.22 -17.57 -14.31
N LYS A 192 -10.12 -18.83 -13.87
CA LYS A 192 -9.97 -19.99 -14.76
C LYS A 192 -11.31 -20.53 -15.25
N VAL A 193 -12.39 -20.24 -14.54
CA VAL A 193 -13.73 -20.82 -14.78
C VAL A 193 -14.56 -19.98 -15.75
N PHE A 194 -14.33 -18.66 -15.80
CA PHE A 194 -15.09 -17.75 -16.65
C PHE A 194 -14.16 -17.09 -17.68
N THR A 195 -14.59 -17.08 -18.93
CA THR A 195 -13.82 -16.49 -20.05
C THR A 195 -14.37 -15.14 -20.50
N SER A 196 -15.52 -14.72 -19.99
CA SER A 196 -16.11 -13.40 -20.30
C SER A 196 -16.99 -12.88 -19.16
N LEU A 197 -17.26 -11.58 -19.15
CA LEU A 197 -18.13 -10.97 -18.14
C LEU A 197 -19.57 -11.46 -18.22
N GLU A 198 -20.07 -11.87 -19.39
CA GLU A 198 -21.42 -12.43 -19.54
C GLU A 198 -21.56 -13.76 -18.82
N GLN A 199 -20.54 -14.63 -18.88
CA GLN A 199 -20.55 -15.88 -18.12
C GLN A 199 -20.53 -15.60 -16.61
N THR A 200 -19.69 -14.65 -16.18
CA THR A 200 -19.63 -14.22 -14.79
C THR A 200 -20.96 -13.62 -14.33
N GLN A 201 -21.60 -12.80 -15.16
CA GLN A 201 -22.91 -12.20 -14.88
C GLN A 201 -24.02 -13.26 -14.81
N ALA A 202 -24.02 -14.25 -15.69
CA ALA A 202 -25.00 -15.34 -15.64
C ALA A 202 -24.89 -16.16 -14.34
N TYR A 203 -23.68 -16.27 -13.77
CA TYR A 203 -23.43 -17.03 -12.54
C TYR A 203 -23.69 -16.21 -11.28
N TYR A 204 -23.16 -14.98 -11.19
CA TYR A 204 -23.23 -14.14 -9.99
C TYR A 204 -24.32 -13.08 -10.02
N GLY A 205 -24.97 -12.84 -11.16
CA GLY A 205 -25.84 -11.69 -11.38
C GLY A 205 -25.04 -10.40 -11.59
N GLY A 206 -25.70 -9.27 -11.34
CA GLY A 206 -25.09 -7.94 -11.45
C GLY A 206 -25.25 -7.28 -12.81
N THR A 207 -24.56 -6.16 -12.99
CA THR A 207 -24.68 -5.31 -14.18
C THR A 207 -23.32 -5.06 -14.81
N ILE A 208 -23.20 -5.40 -16.09
CA ILE A 208 -22.03 -5.02 -16.89
C ILE A 208 -22.11 -3.53 -17.20
N GLN A 209 -21.03 -2.83 -16.92
CA GLN A 209 -20.86 -1.40 -17.11
C GLN A 209 -19.59 -1.12 -17.91
N THR A 210 -19.38 0.14 -18.27
CA THR A 210 -18.20 0.59 -19.00
C THR A 210 -17.58 1.81 -18.33
N LEU A 211 -16.25 1.80 -18.20
CA LEU A 211 -15.46 2.92 -17.68
C LEU A 211 -14.25 3.13 -18.59
N SER A 212 -14.09 4.33 -19.16
CA SER A 212 -13.04 4.66 -20.13
C SER A 212 -12.87 3.64 -21.27
N GLY A 213 -13.98 3.10 -21.78
CA GLY A 213 -13.98 2.09 -22.85
C GLY A 213 -13.68 0.66 -22.41
N TYR A 214 -13.35 0.43 -21.14
CA TYR A 214 -13.20 -0.92 -20.57
C TYR A 214 -14.52 -1.40 -19.98
N ARG A 215 -14.74 -2.71 -20.04
CA ARG A 215 -15.93 -3.36 -19.48
C ARG A 215 -15.62 -3.94 -18.11
N TYR A 216 -16.58 -3.83 -17.20
CA TYR A 216 -16.53 -4.47 -15.90
C TYR A 216 -17.94 -4.86 -15.45
N LEU A 217 -18.03 -5.87 -14.58
CA LEU A 217 -19.28 -6.33 -13.98
C LEU A 217 -19.29 -5.90 -12.51
N VAL A 218 -20.35 -5.22 -12.07
CA VAL A 218 -20.60 -4.94 -10.64
C VAL A 218 -21.58 -5.96 -10.11
N VAL A 219 -21.15 -6.73 -9.11
CA VAL A 219 -21.98 -7.75 -8.45
C VAL A 219 -22.51 -7.25 -7.11
N SER A 220 -21.70 -6.48 -6.37
CA SER A 220 -22.12 -5.77 -5.16
C SER A 220 -21.32 -4.47 -4.99
N ALA A 221 -21.56 -3.73 -3.91
CA ALA A 221 -20.95 -2.42 -3.67
C ALA A 221 -19.42 -2.40 -3.90
N ASN A 222 -18.70 -3.41 -3.39
CA ASN A 222 -17.23 -3.45 -3.47
C ASN A 222 -16.71 -4.62 -4.32
N ASN A 223 -17.59 -5.53 -4.78
CA ASN A 223 -17.18 -6.70 -5.55
C ASN A 223 -17.53 -6.50 -7.02
N ALA A 224 -16.49 -6.48 -7.85
CA ALA A 224 -16.60 -6.34 -9.28
C ALA A 224 -15.72 -7.36 -9.99
N TYR A 225 -15.83 -7.40 -11.31
CA TYR A 225 -14.95 -8.16 -12.18
C TYR A 225 -14.57 -7.29 -13.37
N ALA A 226 -13.27 -7.23 -13.69
CA ALA A 226 -12.77 -6.44 -14.81
C ALA A 226 -12.38 -7.37 -15.97
N GLU A 227 -12.71 -6.96 -17.20
CA GLU A 227 -12.21 -7.61 -18.41
C GLU A 227 -10.92 -6.92 -18.87
N TYR A 228 -9.84 -7.68 -19.00
CA TYR A 228 -8.54 -7.18 -19.44
C TYR A 228 -7.82 -8.26 -20.26
N ASN A 229 -7.23 -7.90 -21.40
CA ASN A 229 -6.50 -8.81 -22.30
C ASN A 229 -7.23 -10.14 -22.59
N GLY A 230 -8.55 -10.09 -22.79
CA GLY A 230 -9.38 -11.27 -23.10
C GLY A 230 -9.58 -12.23 -21.92
N ALA A 231 -9.38 -11.76 -20.68
CA ALA A 231 -9.61 -12.52 -19.46
C ALA A 231 -10.42 -11.70 -18.44
N VAL A 232 -11.02 -12.41 -17.48
CA VAL A 232 -11.78 -11.81 -16.38
C VAL A 232 -11.00 -11.93 -15.07
N TYR A 233 -10.92 -10.82 -14.36
CA TYR A 233 -10.21 -10.71 -13.08
C TYR A 233 -11.19 -10.28 -11.98
N PRO A 234 -11.12 -10.86 -10.77
CA PRO A 234 -11.75 -10.28 -9.60
C PRO A 234 -11.23 -8.86 -9.41
N ALA A 235 -12.14 -7.93 -9.17
CA ALA A 235 -11.83 -6.53 -8.97
C ALA A 235 -12.54 -6.01 -7.72
N LYS A 236 -11.94 -5.02 -7.09
CA LYS A 236 -12.61 -4.20 -6.09
C LYS A 236 -13.06 -2.91 -6.74
N LEU A 237 -14.33 -2.56 -6.54
CA LEU A 237 -14.85 -1.24 -6.88
C LEU A 237 -14.69 -0.32 -5.69
N TYR A 238 -14.05 0.83 -5.91
CA TYR A 238 -13.93 1.91 -4.94
C TYR A 238 -14.73 3.09 -5.45
N SER A 239 -15.63 3.60 -4.63
CA SER A 239 -16.42 4.80 -4.92
C SER A 239 -15.77 6.03 -4.30
N ALA A 240 -15.85 7.17 -4.97
CA ALA A 240 -15.41 8.44 -4.40
C ALA A 240 -16.16 8.73 -3.09
N GLY A 241 -15.42 9.08 -2.04
CA GLY A 241 -15.91 9.26 -0.68
C GLY A 241 -15.85 8.02 0.20
N ASP A 242 -15.52 6.84 -0.35
CA ASP A 242 -15.28 5.64 0.45
C ASP A 242 -14.05 5.85 1.35
N VAL A 243 -14.11 5.27 2.55
CA VAL A 243 -12.98 5.21 3.48
C VAL A 243 -12.54 3.77 3.59
N ASN A 244 -11.28 3.49 3.25
CA ASN A 244 -10.64 2.20 3.44
C ASN A 244 -9.70 2.28 4.64
N ASP A 245 -10.10 1.67 5.75
CA ASP A 245 -9.35 1.59 7.00
C ASP A 245 -8.58 0.26 7.15
N ALA A 246 -8.99 -0.80 6.44
CA ALA A 246 -8.31 -2.09 6.41
C ALA A 246 -7.11 -2.13 5.44
N MET A 247 -6.18 -1.17 5.58
CA MET A 247 -4.92 -1.13 4.81
C MET A 247 -3.75 -1.74 5.59
N PRO A 248 -2.74 -2.32 4.91
CA PRO A 248 -1.60 -2.92 5.59
C PRO A 248 -0.89 -1.91 6.46
N SER A 249 -0.54 -2.32 7.67
CA SER A 249 0.18 -1.47 8.60
C SER A 249 1.63 -1.29 8.15
N GLY A 250 2.14 -0.07 8.31
CA GLY A 250 3.57 0.21 8.20
C GLY A 250 4.25 0.06 9.56
N TYR A 251 5.54 -0.21 9.56
CA TYR A 251 6.37 -0.28 10.77
C TYR A 251 7.56 0.65 10.57
N ASN A 252 8.06 1.24 11.66
CA ASN A 252 9.35 1.92 11.62
C ASN A 252 10.50 0.89 11.59
N ARG A 253 11.73 1.34 11.31
CA ARG A 253 12.90 0.44 11.22
C ARG A 253 13.07 -0.41 12.48
N ILE A 254 12.95 0.19 13.66
CA ILE A 254 13.12 -0.49 14.94
C ILE A 254 12.11 -1.64 15.11
N ALA A 255 10.83 -1.36 14.85
CA ALA A 255 9.78 -2.37 14.93
C ALA A 255 9.95 -3.46 13.86
N ALA A 256 10.24 -3.06 12.62
CA ALA A 256 10.40 -3.98 11.50
C ALA A 256 11.58 -4.95 11.73
N ASP A 257 12.77 -4.45 12.08
CA ASP A 257 13.95 -5.27 12.32
C ASP A 257 13.71 -6.28 13.45
N PHE A 258 12.99 -5.87 14.50
CA PHE A 258 12.65 -6.76 15.60
C PHE A 258 11.64 -7.84 15.21
N ILE A 259 10.59 -7.49 14.46
CA ILE A 259 9.61 -8.45 13.95
C ILE A 259 10.27 -9.45 12.98
N VAL A 260 11.22 -9.01 12.15
CA VAL A 260 12.05 -9.87 11.30
C VAL A 260 12.80 -10.91 12.15
N GLN A 261 13.47 -10.47 13.22
CA GLN A 261 14.18 -11.39 14.12
C GLN A 261 13.24 -12.42 14.76
N GLN A 262 12.05 -12.00 15.19
CA GLN A 262 11.07 -12.93 15.75
C GLN A 262 10.54 -13.94 14.73
N GLN A 263 10.31 -13.52 13.48
CA GLN A 263 9.94 -14.44 12.40
C GLN A 263 11.05 -15.46 12.15
N GLN A 264 12.32 -15.03 12.07
CA GLN A 264 13.45 -15.92 11.85
C GLN A 264 13.63 -16.93 12.99
N LYS A 265 13.38 -16.51 14.23
CA LYS A 265 13.41 -17.37 15.42
C LYS A 265 12.28 -18.41 15.40
N THR A 266 11.08 -18.00 14.99
CA THR A 266 9.89 -18.87 14.97
C THR A 266 9.90 -19.84 13.80
N GLY A 267 10.35 -19.39 12.62
CA GLY A 267 10.29 -20.14 11.37
C GLY A 267 8.91 -20.13 10.71
N LEU A 268 8.80 -20.78 9.55
CA LEU A 268 7.51 -20.96 8.88
C LEU A 268 6.70 -22.05 9.61
N PRO A 269 5.38 -21.87 9.77
CA PRO A 269 4.51 -22.91 10.30
C PRO A 269 4.50 -24.12 9.36
N HIS A 270 4.53 -25.32 9.95
CA HIS A 270 4.48 -26.61 9.25
C HIS A 270 3.07 -27.21 9.24
#